data_AF-A0A7W7KRH0-F1
#
_entry.id   AF-A0A7W7KRH0-F1
#
_cell.length_a   1.000
_cell.length_b   1.000
_cell.length_c   1.000
_cell.angle_alpha   90.00
_cell.angle_beta   90.00
_cell.angle_gamma   90.00
#
_symmetry.space_group_name_H-M   'P 1'
#
loop_
_entity.id
_entity.type
_entity.pdbx_description
1 polymer ?
#
loop_
_entity_poly.entity_id
_entity_poly.type
_entity_poly.pdbx_seq_one_letter_code
_entity_poly.pdbx_strand_id
1 'polypeptide(L)' 'MSKHDNDNRSRQLDPEHDAYWQSRGYDERPDDYLDYLI' A
#
# COMPACT_ATOMS: atom_id res chain seq x y z
N MET A 1 -8.94 20.74 5.65
CA MET A 1 -7.80 19.83 5.46
C MET A 1 -7.20 19.58 6.83
N SER A 2 -7.60 18.47 7.43
CA SER A 2 -7.15 18.11 8.80
C SER A 2 -5.80 17.40 8.68
N LYS A 3 -5.01 17.39 9.77
CA LYS A 3 -3.64 16.85 9.82
C LYS A 3 -3.51 15.44 9.21
N HIS A 4 -4.59 14.64 9.29
CA HIS A 4 -4.73 13.34 8.64
C HIS A 4 -4.56 13.31 7.11
N ASP A 5 -4.80 14.43 6.41
CA ASP A 5 -4.69 14.54 4.95
C ASP A 5 -3.23 14.81 4.53
N ASN A 6 -2.47 15.48 5.42
CA ASN A 6 -1.10 15.95 5.17
C ASN A 6 -0.04 15.08 5.84
N ASP A 7 -0.42 14.29 6.84
CA ASP A 7 0.42 13.22 7.35
C ASP A 7 0.48 12.15 6.26
N ASN A 8 1.52 12.29 5.42
CA ASN A 8 1.87 11.40 4.35
C ASN A 8 2.24 10.03 4.93
N ARG A 9 1.22 9.27 5.34
CA ARG A 9 1.22 7.82 5.54
C ARG A 9 1.38 7.16 4.17
N SER A 10 2.39 7.58 3.39
CA SER A 10 2.76 6.94 2.13
C SER A 10 3.33 5.57 2.47
N ARG A 11 2.44 4.65 2.81
CA ARG A 11 2.65 3.20 2.86
C ARG A 11 2.74 2.64 1.43
N GLN A 12 3.06 3.49 0.46
CA GLN A 12 3.29 3.11 -0.94
C GLN A 12 4.54 2.24 -1.10
N LEU A 13 5.45 2.25 -0.12
CA LEU A 13 6.62 1.37 -0.05
C LEU A 13 6.46 0.24 0.97
N ASP A 14 5.25 0.06 1.51
CA ASP A 14 4.94 -0.96 2.50
C ASP A 14 4.05 -2.04 1.86
N PRO A 15 4.59 -3.22 1.52
CA PRO A 15 3.84 -4.30 0.89
C PRO A 15 2.73 -4.86 1.79
N GLU A 16 2.71 -4.55 3.08
CA GLU A 16 1.58 -4.89 3.95
C GLU A 16 0.37 -3.98 3.71
N HIS A 17 0.50 -2.89 2.97
CA HIS A 17 -0.58 -1.93 2.76
C HIS A 17 -1.06 -1.86 1.32
N ASP A 18 -2.36 -1.68 1.12
CA ASP A 18 -2.98 -1.62 -0.22
C ASP A 18 -2.38 -0.51 -1.10
N ALA A 19 -1.95 0.58 -0.48
CA ALA A 19 -1.30 1.70 -1.18
C ALA A 19 -0.03 1.28 -1.96
N TYR A 20 0.70 0.27 -1.49
CA TYR A 20 1.82 -0.31 -2.23
C TYR A 20 1.33 -1.03 -3.47
N TRP A 21 0.31 -1.90 -3.34
CA TRP A 21 -0.22 -2.70 -4.43
C TRP A 21 -0.93 -1.85 -5.50
N GLN A 22 -1.69 -0.85 -5.07
CA GLN A 22 -2.28 0.19 -5.93
C GLN A 22 -1.22 0.94 -6.75
N SER A 23 -0.07 1.28 -6.16
CA SER A 23 1.02 1.92 -6.91
C SER A 23 1.65 1.02 -7.99
N ARG A 24 1.43 -0.31 -7.89
CA ARG A 24 1.90 -1.32 -8.84
C ARG A 24 0.83 -1.78 -9.83
N GLY A 25 -0.36 -1.18 -9.78
CA GLY A 25 -1.46 -1.45 -10.70
C GLY A 25 -2.44 -2.52 -10.24
N TYR A 26 -2.44 -2.87 -8.96
CA TYR A 26 -3.42 -3.78 -8.37
C TYR A 26 -4.55 -3.00 -7.69
N ASP A 27 -5.80 -3.46 -7.82
CA ASP A 27 -6.94 -2.81 -7.17
C ASP A 27 -6.90 -2.95 -5.63
N GLU A 28 -6.28 -3.99 -5.11
CA GLU A 28 -6.05 -4.18 -3.68
C GLU A 28 -4.86 -5.11 -3.45
N ARG A 29 -4.43 -5.26 -2.19
CA ARG A 29 -3.40 -6.23 -1.86
C ARG A 29 -3.94 -7.66 -2.05
N PRO A 30 -3.25 -8.52 -2.82
CA PRO A 30 -3.61 -9.94 -2.94
C PRO A 30 -3.54 -10.67 -1.58
N ASP A 31 -4.42 -11.65 -1.34
CA ASP A 31 -4.42 -12.43 -0.09
C ASP A 31 -3.13 -13.28 0.07
N ASP A 32 -2.52 -13.67 -1.04
CA ASP A 32 -1.27 -14.42 -1.16
C ASP A 32 -0.04 -13.51 -1.32
N TYR A 33 -0.14 -12.21 -0.96
CA TYR A 33 0.95 -11.25 -1.15
C TYR A 33 2.30 -11.66 -0.53
N LEU A 34 2.28 -12.49 0.53
CA LEU A 34 3.47 -13.03 1.18
C LEU A 34 4.31 -13.88 0.22
N ASP A 35 3.70 -14.57 -0.73
CA ASP A 35 4.40 -15.40 -1.71
C ASP A 35 5.15 -14.56 -2.75
N TYR A 36 4.79 -13.29 -2.91
CA TYR A 36 5.50 -12.32 -3.76
C TYR A 36 6.63 -11.61 -3.02
N LEU A 37 6.76 -11.79 -1.70
CA LEU A 37 7.81 -11.21 -0.88
C LEU A 37 9.02 -12.17 -0.86
N ILE A 38 9.79 -12.17 -1.95
CA ILE A 38 10.98 -13.01 -2.15
C ILE A 38 12.25 -12.29 -1.68
#